data_AF-A0A7J7Z6I3-F1
#
_entry.id   AF-A0A7J7Z6I3-F1
#
_cell.length_a   1.000
_cell.length_b   1.000
_cell.length_c   1.000
_cell.angle_alpha   90.00
_cell.angle_beta   90.00
_cell.angle_gamma   90.00
#
_symmetry.space_group_name_H-M   'P 1'
#
loop_
_entity.id
_entity.type
_entity.pdbx_description
1 polymer ?
#
loop_
_entity_poly.entity_id
_entity_poly.type
_entity_poly.pdbx_seq_one_letter_code
_entity_poly.pdbx_strand_id
1 'polypeptide(L)'
;MDVQSPACTSYQMTPQVPRAPRKINLDDYGMDLNSDDSTDDESHPRKPIPSWATGTQLSQAILHQYCHPPNLLELFGTIRQLHLEDIFRKSKPRYHKRTSSAVWNSPPLQGGRVPRSPTCSLKY
;
A
#
# COMPACT_ATOMS: atom_id res chain seq x y z
N MET A 1 -16.37 -36.42 -43.61
CA MET A 1 -17.33 -35.90 -42.62
C MET A 1 -16.62 -34.74 -41.94
N ASP A 2 -16.65 -33.56 -42.57
CA ASP A 2 -16.00 -32.36 -42.06
C ASP A 2 -16.92 -31.68 -41.04
N VAL A 3 -16.51 -31.68 -39.78
CA VAL A 3 -17.21 -30.96 -38.70
C VAL A 3 -16.67 -29.54 -38.69
N GLN A 4 -17.39 -28.64 -39.37
CA GLN A 4 -17.17 -27.20 -39.30
C GLN A 4 -17.52 -26.73 -37.87
N SER A 5 -16.51 -26.35 -37.08
CA SER A 5 -16.73 -25.71 -35.77
C SER A 5 -17.33 -24.31 -35.97
N PRO A 6 -18.39 -23.91 -35.23
CA PRO A 6 -18.94 -22.56 -35.36
C PRO A 6 -17.96 -21.55 -34.75
N ALA A 7 -17.74 -20.45 -35.48
CA ALA A 7 -16.88 -19.36 -35.07
C ALA A 7 -17.34 -18.76 -33.73
N CYS A 8 -16.38 -18.51 -32.84
CA CYS A 8 -16.56 -17.81 -31.58
C CYS A 8 -17.13 -16.41 -31.87
N THR A 9 -18.41 -16.19 -31.60
CA THR A 9 -19.00 -14.85 -31.64
C THR A 9 -18.62 -14.15 -30.34
N SER A 10 -17.87 -13.06 -30.47
CA SER A 10 -17.45 -12.27 -29.32
C SER A 10 -18.67 -11.68 -28.61
N TYR A 11 -18.62 -11.65 -27.27
CA TYR A 11 -19.64 -11.01 -26.44
C TYR A 11 -19.66 -9.50 -26.72
N GLN A 12 -20.85 -8.91 -26.73
CA GLN A 12 -21.03 -7.47 -26.85
C GLN A 12 -20.59 -6.79 -25.56
N MET A 13 -19.53 -5.98 -25.64
CA MET A 13 -19.02 -5.21 -24.50
C MET A 13 -20.03 -4.14 -24.07
N THR A 14 -20.20 -4.00 -22.76
CA THR A 14 -21.00 -2.92 -22.14
C THR A 14 -20.52 -1.58 -22.69
N PRO A 15 -21.41 -0.69 -23.19
CA PRO A 15 -20.99 0.60 -23.69
C PRO A 15 -20.30 1.39 -22.58
N GLN A 16 -19.06 1.79 -22.82
CA GLN A 16 -18.32 2.66 -21.91
C GLN A 16 -18.98 4.03 -21.95
N VAL A 17 -19.75 4.35 -20.90
CA VAL A 17 -20.32 5.69 -20.74
C VAL A 17 -19.16 6.69 -20.69
N PRO A 18 -19.17 7.78 -21.48
CA PRO A 18 -18.16 8.81 -21.38
C PRO A 18 -18.08 9.33 -19.94
N ARG A 19 -17.03 8.93 -19.23
CA ARG A 19 -16.79 9.38 -17.86
C ARG A 19 -16.47 10.87 -17.93
N ALA A 20 -17.29 11.69 -17.26
CA ALA A 20 -17.00 13.10 -17.11
C ALA A 20 -15.60 13.25 -16.47
N PRO A 21 -14.80 14.27 -16.87
CA PRO A 21 -13.52 14.53 -16.25
C PRO A 21 -13.74 14.72 -14.75
N ARG A 22 -13.23 13.78 -13.95
CA ARG A 22 -13.34 13.84 -12.49
C ARG A 22 -12.56 15.06 -12.02
N LYS A 23 -13.20 15.93 -11.23
CA LYS A 23 -12.49 17.03 -10.57
C LYS A 23 -11.45 16.41 -9.64
N ILE A 24 -10.18 16.57 -9.97
CA ILE A 24 -9.07 16.07 -9.15
C ILE A 24 -8.99 17.01 -7.93
N ASN A 25 -9.43 16.53 -6.77
CA ASN A 25 -9.11 17.18 -5.52
C ASN A 25 -7.64 16.87 -5.19
N LEU A 26 -6.82 17.91 -5.05
CA LEU A 26 -5.40 17.74 -4.77
C LEU A 26 -5.15 17.16 -3.36
N ASP A 27 -6.14 17.25 -2.46
CA ASP A 27 -6.07 16.75 -1.09
C ASP A 27 -6.74 15.38 -0.89
N ASP A 28 -7.48 14.89 -1.89
CA ASP A 28 -8.21 13.62 -1.82
C ASP A 28 -7.58 12.61 -2.78
N TYR A 29 -7.34 11.39 -2.30
CA TYR A 29 -6.83 10.28 -3.11
C TYR A 29 -7.96 9.45 -3.73
N GLY A 30 -9.23 9.86 -3.54
CA GLY A 30 -10.37 9.10 -4.00
C GLY A 30 -10.45 7.74 -3.35
N MET A 31 -10.08 7.64 -2.07
CA MET A 31 -10.32 6.46 -1.25
C MET A 31 -11.80 6.40 -0.82
N ASP A 32 -12.71 6.89 -1.67
CA ASP A 32 -14.13 6.73 -1.42
C ASP A 32 -14.48 5.25 -1.65
N LEU A 33 -15.32 4.69 -0.79
CA LEU A 33 -15.65 3.26 -0.74
C LEU A 33 -16.51 2.80 -1.94
N ASN A 34 -16.34 3.43 -3.09
CA ASN A 34 -17.03 3.13 -4.32
C ASN A 34 -16.36 1.91 -4.95
N SER A 35 -17.06 0.78 -4.98
CA SER A 35 -16.56 -0.48 -5.55
C SER A 35 -16.26 -0.43 -7.06
N ASP A 36 -16.56 0.69 -7.73
CA ASP A 36 -16.21 0.97 -9.13
C ASP A 36 -14.97 1.88 -9.26
N ASP A 37 -14.29 2.21 -8.15
CA ASP A 37 -13.00 2.90 -8.21
C ASP A 37 -11.92 1.89 -8.57
N SER A 38 -11.67 1.81 -9.88
CA SER A 38 -10.39 1.39 -10.41
C SER A 38 -9.29 2.11 -9.62
N THR A 39 -8.41 1.32 -9.00
CA THR A 39 -7.16 1.77 -8.39
C THR A 39 -6.48 2.87 -9.21
N ASP A 40 -5.74 3.75 -8.53
CA ASP A 40 -4.86 4.75 -9.16
C ASP A 40 -4.16 4.12 -10.37
N ASP A 41 -4.32 4.72 -11.55
CA ASP A 41 -3.63 4.24 -12.74
C ASP A 41 -2.14 4.45 -12.48
N GLU A 42 -1.41 3.38 -12.18
CA GLU A 42 0.03 3.41 -11.87
C GLU A 42 0.84 4.08 -13.00
N SER A 43 0.29 4.08 -14.22
CA SER A 43 0.87 4.73 -15.39
C SER A 43 0.62 6.24 -15.41
N HIS A 44 -0.43 6.71 -14.75
CA HIS A 44 -0.89 8.09 -14.70
C HIS A 44 -1.32 8.47 -13.27
N PRO A 45 -0.36 8.69 -12.35
CA PRO A 45 -0.66 9.03 -10.97
C PRO A 45 -1.55 10.26 -10.91
N ARG A 46 -2.64 10.19 -10.12
CA ARG A 46 -3.63 11.29 -10.00
C ARG A 46 -3.02 12.61 -9.54
N LYS A 47 -1.88 12.57 -8.83
CA LYS A 47 -1.15 13.75 -8.33
C LYS A 47 0.28 13.76 -8.88
N PRO A 48 0.83 14.95 -9.21
CA PRO A 48 2.23 15.04 -9.59
C PRO A 48 3.13 14.59 -8.43
N ILE A 49 4.20 13.87 -8.75
CA ILE A 49 5.16 13.38 -7.76
C ILE A 49 5.85 14.60 -7.11
N PRO A 50 5.85 14.74 -5.77
CA PRO A 50 6.49 15.86 -5.11
C PRO A 50 8.03 15.76 -5.23
N SER A 51 8.72 16.90 -5.14
CA SER A 51 10.17 16.95 -5.38
C SER A 51 10.99 16.07 -4.43
N TRP A 52 10.55 15.91 -3.17
CA TRP A 52 11.22 15.07 -2.17
C TRP A 52 11.14 13.57 -2.51
N ALA A 53 10.14 13.16 -3.31
CA ALA A 53 9.89 11.77 -3.67
C ALA A 53 10.52 11.38 -5.01
N THR A 54 11.41 12.22 -5.58
CA THR A 54 12.06 11.95 -6.87
C THR A 54 13.54 12.35 -6.91
N GLY A 55 14.28 11.70 -7.81
CA GLY A 55 15.65 12.07 -8.18
C GLY A 55 16.63 12.15 -7.02
N THR A 56 17.40 13.24 -7.00
CA THR A 56 18.50 13.48 -6.04
C THR A 56 18.02 13.81 -4.63
N GLN A 57 16.86 14.46 -4.49
CA GLN A 57 16.32 14.79 -3.17
C GLN A 57 15.96 13.51 -2.40
N LEU A 58 15.31 12.55 -3.07
CA LEU A 58 14.99 11.26 -2.47
C LEU A 58 16.25 10.48 -2.11
N SER A 59 17.25 10.41 -3.01
CA SER A 59 18.47 9.64 -2.75
C SER A 59 19.28 10.21 -1.58
N GLN A 60 19.38 11.53 -1.46
CA GLN A 60 20.01 12.20 -0.32
C GLN A 60 19.27 11.92 0.98
N ALA A 61 17.92 12.00 0.98
CA ALA A 61 17.11 11.72 2.16
C ALA A 61 17.26 10.27 2.64
N ILE A 62 17.25 9.31 1.71
CA ILE A 62 17.46 7.88 2.02
C ILE A 62 18.85 7.65 2.61
N LEU A 63 19.90 8.22 2.00
CA LEU A 63 21.27 8.07 2.50
C LEU A 63 21.39 8.68 3.91
N HIS A 64 20.79 9.84 4.13
CA HIS A 64 20.77 10.48 5.43
C HIS A 64 20.07 9.63 6.48
N GLN A 65 18.88 9.08 6.18
CA GLN A 65 18.15 8.19 7.09
C GLN A 65 18.90 6.88 7.37
N TYR A 66 19.64 6.37 6.38
CA TYR A 66 20.45 5.17 6.54
C TYR A 66 21.65 5.40 7.46
N CYS A 67 22.39 6.51 7.28
CA CYS A 67 23.56 6.82 8.11
C CYS A 67 23.17 7.40 9.48
N HIS A 68 21.95 7.92 9.64
CA HIS A 68 21.43 8.48 10.90
C HIS A 68 20.06 7.85 11.25
N PRO A 69 20.02 6.56 11.65
CA PRO A 69 18.77 5.89 11.97
C PRO A 69 18.11 6.52 13.20
N PRO A 70 16.85 6.98 13.12
CA PRO A 70 16.15 7.54 14.27
C PRO A 70 15.74 6.44 15.27
N ASN A 71 15.43 6.84 16.50
CA ASN A 71 14.83 5.94 17.48
C ASN A 71 13.38 5.61 17.08
N LEU A 72 13.17 4.43 16.49
CA LEU A 72 11.86 4.02 15.98
C LEU A 72 10.82 3.84 17.07
N LEU A 73 11.22 3.44 18.28
CA LEU A 73 10.28 3.26 19.39
C LEU A 73 9.80 4.62 19.93
N GLU A 74 10.68 5.62 19.97
CA GLU A 74 10.31 6.98 20.34
C GLU A 74 9.45 7.65 19.24
N LEU A 75 9.79 7.41 17.97
CA LEU A 75 9.11 8.03 16.83
C LEU A 75 7.70 7.44 16.57
N PHE A 76 7.55 6.11 16.67
CA PHE A 76 6.31 5.41 16.31
C PHE A 76 5.60 4.72 17.48
N GLY A 77 6.26 4.56 18.62
CA GLY A 77 5.68 3.87 19.78
C GLY A 77 5.51 2.37 19.58
N THR A 78 4.75 1.76 20.50
CA THR A 78 4.42 0.32 20.43
C THR A 78 3.25 0.08 19.47
N ILE A 79 3.37 -0.97 18.63
CA ILE A 79 2.30 -1.40 17.74
C ILE A 79 1.11 -1.89 18.58
N ARG A 80 -0.05 -1.23 18.44
CA ARG A 80 -1.27 -1.60 19.16
C ARG A 80 -1.88 -2.89 18.62
N GLN A 81 -2.57 -3.63 19.48
CA GLN A 81 -3.38 -4.77 19.07
C GLN A 81 -4.51 -4.33 18.12
N LEU A 82 -4.74 -5.16 17.09
CA LEU A 82 -5.69 -4.88 16.04
C LEU A 82 -7.09 -5.38 16.45
N HIS A 83 -8.00 -4.45 16.76
CA HIS A 83 -9.41 -4.75 16.98
C HIS A 83 -10.19 -4.52 15.70
N LEU A 84 -10.57 -5.60 15.01
CA LEU A 84 -11.27 -5.53 13.73
C LEU A 84 -12.67 -4.90 13.85
N GLU A 85 -13.28 -5.00 15.04
CA GLU A 85 -14.57 -4.36 15.31
C GLU A 85 -14.50 -2.84 15.28
N ASP A 86 -13.40 -2.27 15.81
CA ASP A 86 -13.18 -0.82 15.81
C ASP A 86 -12.90 -0.30 14.40
N ILE A 87 -12.19 -1.08 13.59
CA ILE A 87 -11.80 -0.70 12.23
C ILE A 87 -13.01 -0.75 11.30
N PHE A 88 -13.74 -1.86 11.32
CA PHE A 88 -14.85 -2.09 10.38
C PHE A 88 -16.21 -1.63 10.91
N ARG A 89 -16.27 -1.20 12.18
CA ARG A 89 -17.53 -0.84 12.87
C ARG A 89 -18.60 -1.93 12.76
N LYS A 90 -18.15 -3.19 12.74
CA LYS A 90 -18.98 -4.40 12.57
C LYS A 90 -18.42 -5.49 13.46
N SER A 91 -19.30 -6.30 14.04
CA SER A 91 -18.90 -7.53 14.72
C SER A 91 -19.14 -8.72 13.79
N LYS A 92 -18.10 -9.53 13.56
CA LYS A 92 -18.20 -10.79 12.81
C LYS A 92 -17.59 -11.91 13.66
N PRO A 93 -18.21 -13.10 13.72
CA PRO A 93 -17.64 -14.24 14.44
C PRO A 93 -16.20 -14.55 14.01
N ARG A 94 -15.89 -14.38 12.71
CA ARG A 94 -14.55 -14.56 12.15
C ARG A 94 -13.47 -13.68 12.80
N TYR A 95 -13.80 -12.49 13.29
CA TYR A 95 -12.82 -11.58 13.90
C TYR A 95 -12.22 -12.15 15.19
N HIS A 96 -12.97 -12.99 15.90
CA HIS A 96 -12.54 -13.64 17.13
C HIS A 96 -12.01 -15.07 16.90
N LYS A 97 -12.36 -15.69 15.77
CA LYS A 97 -11.90 -17.04 15.42
C LYS A 97 -10.45 -16.97 14.92
N ARG A 98 -9.52 -17.47 15.73
CA ARG A 98 -8.10 -17.54 15.44
C ARG A 98 -7.68 -18.98 15.13
N THR A 99 -6.66 -19.15 14.29
CA THR A 99 -5.96 -20.42 14.05
C THR A 99 -4.50 -20.32 14.51
N SER A 100 -3.67 -21.32 14.23
CA SER A 100 -2.25 -21.35 14.64
C SER A 100 -1.43 -20.13 14.20
N SER A 101 -1.84 -19.40 13.17
CA SER A 101 -1.24 -18.12 12.76
C SER A 101 -1.31 -17.01 13.83
N ALA A 102 -2.13 -17.22 14.86
CA ALA A 102 -2.27 -16.32 15.99
C ALA A 102 -1.28 -16.54 17.11
N VAL A 103 -0.61 -17.69 17.12
CA VAL A 103 0.27 -18.13 18.19
C VAL A 103 1.70 -17.86 17.76
N TRP A 104 2.30 -16.80 18.31
CA TRP A 104 3.69 -16.42 18.07
C TRP A 104 4.54 -16.83 19.27
N ASN A 105 5.48 -17.76 19.06
CA ASN A 105 6.37 -18.26 20.12
C ASN A 105 7.57 -17.33 20.41
N SER A 106 7.75 -16.30 19.59
CA SER A 106 8.80 -15.29 19.78
C SER A 106 8.15 -13.97 20.22
N PRO A 107 8.79 -13.21 21.12
CA PRO A 107 8.27 -11.91 21.53
C PRO A 107 8.23 -10.96 20.34
N PRO A 108 7.26 -10.03 20.29
CA PRO A 108 7.24 -9.00 19.27
C PRO A 108 8.49 -8.13 19.40
N LEU A 109 9.20 -7.91 18.29
CA LEU A 109 10.30 -6.97 18.26
C LEU A 109 9.72 -5.55 18.39
N GLN A 110 10.01 -4.87 19.51
CA GLN A 110 9.53 -3.50 19.76
C GLN A 110 10.38 -2.42 19.05
N GLY A 111 11.12 -2.80 18.01
CA GLY A 111 11.95 -1.89 17.24
C GLY A 111 12.56 -2.59 16.03
N GLY A 112 12.92 -1.82 15.01
CA GLY A 112 13.70 -2.33 13.89
C GLY A 112 14.94 -3.06 14.43
N ARG A 113 15.30 -4.19 13.83
CA ARG A 113 16.61 -4.81 14.12
C ARG A 113 17.64 -3.71 13.94
N VAL A 114 18.30 -3.28 15.02
CA VAL A 114 19.42 -2.35 14.92
C VAL A 114 20.44 -3.08 14.04
N PRO A 115 20.66 -2.67 12.78
CA PRO A 115 21.79 -3.18 12.06
C PRO A 115 22.98 -2.76 12.90
N ARG A 116 23.84 -3.70 13.30
CA ARG A 116 25.16 -3.33 13.83
C ARG A 116 25.73 -2.33 12.84
N SER A 117 25.87 -1.08 13.26
CA SER A 117 26.15 0.04 12.39
C SER A 117 27.34 -0.32 11.50
N PRO A 118 27.18 -0.49 10.18
CA PRO A 118 28.34 -0.35 9.33
C PRO A 118 28.71 1.14 9.43
N THR A 119 29.93 1.43 9.87
CA THR A 119 30.46 2.79 9.80
C THR A 119 30.22 3.30 8.38
N CYS A 120 29.42 4.37 8.26
CA CYS A 120 29.13 5.03 6.99
C CYS A 120 30.41 5.73 6.52
N SER A 121 31.34 4.95 5.96
CA SER A 121 32.59 5.41 5.35
C SER A 121 32.39 5.51 3.84
N LEU A 122 31.60 6.49 3.40
CA LEU A 122 31.68 6.99 2.03
C LEU A 122 32.88 7.93 1.96
N LYS A 123 33.98 7.42 1.43
CA LYS A 123 35.11 8.22 0.96
C LYS A 123 34.71 8.77 -0.41
N TYR A 124 34.61 10.09 -0.53
CA TYR A 124 34.67 10.76 -1.83
C TYR A 124 36.12 10.83 -2.30
#